data_AF-A0A3M1T540-F1
#
_entry.id   AF-A0A3M1T540-F1
#
_cell.length_a   1.000
_cell.length_b   1.000
_cell.length_c   1.000
_cell.angle_alpha   90.00
_cell.angle_beta   90.00
_cell.angle_gamma   90.00
#
_symmetry.space_group_name_H-M   'P 1'
#
loop_
_entity.id
_entity.type
_entity.pdbx_description
1 polymer ?
#
loop_
_entity_poly.entity_id
_entity_poly.type
_entity_poly.pdbx_seq_one_letter_code
_entity_poly.pdbx_strand_id
1 'polypeptide(L)'
;MNRVRVAKDKADLVKAIATSPERDSAPFETYADAIAFAAALGANRKQRSPLQEISNREPAPIALEVFLSRGYDRLIKLLAVTATQDPKILSITDPACETQRLEIFEEYANAGLAILKEEFRGAVDYTERLMLVVLEGRSAAESFPEDFDLSRFLG
;
A
#
# COMPACT_ATOMS: atom_id res chain seq x y z
N MET A 1 -12.70 -15.16 -9.01
CA MET A 1 -11.78 -14.04 -9.35
C MET A 1 -11.67 -13.19 -8.11
N ASN A 2 -10.47 -13.12 -7.53
CA ASN A 2 -10.28 -12.49 -6.24
C ASN A 2 -10.28 -10.97 -6.36
N ARG A 3 -10.71 -10.29 -5.30
CA ARG A 3 -10.83 -8.83 -5.27
C ARG A 3 -10.19 -8.31 -3.99
N VAL A 4 -9.48 -7.20 -4.10
CA VAL A 4 -8.94 -6.46 -2.95
C VAL A 4 -10.03 -5.56 -2.40
N ARG A 5 -10.27 -5.67 -1.10
CA ARG A 5 -11.30 -4.95 -0.37
C ARG A 5 -10.72 -3.72 0.31
N VAL A 6 -11.57 -2.71 0.50
CA VAL A 6 -11.25 -1.48 1.22
C VAL A 6 -12.19 -1.37 2.41
N ALA A 7 -11.64 -0.98 3.57
CA ALA A 7 -12.44 -0.75 4.76
C ALA A 7 -13.39 0.44 4.55
N LYS A 8 -14.64 0.28 4.98
CA LYS A 8 -15.72 1.27 4.78
C LYS A 8 -15.39 2.64 5.35
N ASP A 9 -14.71 2.70 6.49
CA ASP A 9 -14.29 3.92 7.18
C ASP A 9 -13.13 4.67 6.48
N LYS A 10 -12.54 4.06 5.44
CA LYS A 10 -11.40 4.61 4.67
C LYS A 10 -11.74 4.83 3.20
N ALA A 11 -12.96 4.47 2.77
CA ALA A 11 -13.42 4.62 1.39
C ALA A 11 -13.35 6.07 0.89
N ASP A 12 -13.81 7.02 1.72
CA ASP A 12 -13.82 8.44 1.37
C ASP A 12 -12.40 9.02 1.24
N LEU A 13 -11.45 8.53 2.03
CA LEU A 13 -10.05 8.91 1.89
C LEU A 13 -9.48 8.42 0.56
N VAL A 14 -9.69 7.15 0.21
CA VAL A 14 -9.19 6.58 -1.05
C VAL A 14 -9.76 7.34 -2.25
N LYS A 15 -11.04 7.72 -2.20
CA LYS A 15 -11.65 8.62 -3.20
C LYS A 15 -10.98 9.97 -3.31
N ALA A 16 -10.61 10.56 -2.17
CA ALA A 16 -10.09 11.91 -2.13
C ALA A 16 -8.63 12.01 -2.62
N ILE A 17 -7.88 10.91 -2.61
CA ILE A 17 -6.45 10.86 -3.00
C ILE A 17 -6.21 10.20 -4.36
N ALA A 18 -7.23 9.61 -4.99
CA ALA A 18 -7.14 9.08 -6.33
C ALA A 18 -7.88 9.97 -7.33
N THR A 19 -7.39 10.04 -8.56
CA THR A 19 -7.96 10.86 -9.63
C THR A 19 -9.42 10.51 -9.83
N SER A 20 -10.25 11.54 -9.83
CA SER A 20 -11.66 11.46 -10.15
C SER A 20 -12.00 12.57 -11.15
N PRO A 21 -13.12 12.47 -11.87
CA PRO A 21 -13.55 13.50 -12.83
C PRO A 21 -13.69 14.91 -12.22
N GLU A 22 -13.73 15.01 -10.89
CA GLU A 22 -13.89 16.24 -10.13
C GLU A 22 -12.56 16.78 -9.56
N ARG A 23 -11.46 16.01 -9.62
CA ARG A 23 -10.15 16.35 -9.02
C ARG A 23 -8.97 15.89 -9.89
N ASP A 24 -8.46 16.81 -10.71
CA ASP A 24 -7.23 16.60 -11.51
C ASP A 24 -5.92 16.65 -10.69
N SER A 25 -5.96 17.11 -9.42
CA SER A 25 -4.78 17.27 -8.57
C SER A 25 -4.56 16.14 -7.56
N ALA A 26 -5.22 14.99 -7.74
CA ALA A 26 -5.07 13.85 -6.84
C ALA A 26 -3.69 13.18 -7.03
N PRO A 27 -3.02 12.75 -5.95
CA PRO A 27 -1.67 12.20 -6.03
C PRO A 27 -1.58 10.81 -6.69
N PHE A 28 -2.69 10.08 -6.82
CA PHE A 28 -2.73 8.73 -7.39
C PHE A 28 -3.63 8.68 -8.61
N GLU A 29 -3.18 8.05 -9.70
CA GLU A 29 -3.97 7.91 -10.93
C GLU A 29 -5.21 7.02 -10.74
N THR A 30 -5.08 5.96 -9.94
CA THR A 30 -6.17 5.00 -9.68
C THR A 30 -6.29 4.62 -8.21
N TYR A 31 -7.45 4.09 -7.82
CA TYR A 31 -7.64 3.50 -6.49
C TYR A 31 -6.64 2.36 -6.21
N ALA A 32 -6.24 1.60 -7.23
CA ALA A 32 -5.26 0.53 -7.07
C ALA A 32 -3.88 1.09 -6.68
N ASP A 33 -3.47 2.23 -7.26
CA ASP A 33 -2.20 2.89 -6.90
C ASP A 33 -2.23 3.41 -5.46
N ALA A 34 -3.33 4.05 -5.07
CA ALA A 34 -3.51 4.56 -3.70
C ALA A 34 -3.45 3.42 -2.67
N ILE A 35 -4.11 2.29 -2.94
CA ILE A 35 -4.12 1.12 -2.05
C ILE A 35 -2.75 0.44 -2.01
N ALA A 36 -2.08 0.29 -3.16
CA ALA A 36 -0.74 -0.29 -3.21
C ALA A 36 0.27 0.57 -2.44
N PHE A 37 0.20 1.90 -2.58
CA PHE A 37 1.02 2.81 -1.80
C PHE A 37 0.73 2.68 -0.30
N ALA A 38 -0.55 2.67 0.10
CA ALA A 38 -0.92 2.50 1.49
C ALA A 38 -0.40 1.16 2.05
N ALA A 39 -0.47 0.06 1.29
CA ALA A 39 0.08 -1.22 1.71
C ALA A 39 1.59 -1.15 1.95
N ALA A 40 2.34 -0.51 1.03
CA ALA A 40 3.76 -0.29 1.19
C ALA A 40 4.07 0.60 2.42
N LEU A 41 3.28 1.65 2.65
CA LEU A 41 3.43 2.53 3.81
C LEU A 41 3.17 1.81 5.14
N GLY A 42 2.09 1.02 5.22
CA GLY A 42 1.77 0.20 6.38
C GLY A 42 2.90 -0.77 6.71
N ALA A 43 3.45 -1.43 5.70
CA ALA A 43 4.58 -2.33 5.86
C ALA A 43 5.86 -1.61 6.29
N ASN A 44 6.17 -0.46 5.69
CA ASN A 44 7.31 0.38 6.07
C ASN A 44 7.24 0.80 7.55
N ARG A 45 6.04 1.16 8.02
CA ARG A 45 5.78 1.52 9.43
C ARG A 45 5.54 0.29 10.32
N LYS A 46 5.68 -0.93 9.79
CA LYS A 46 5.48 -2.22 10.48
C LYS A 46 4.12 -2.35 11.18
N GLN A 47 3.07 -1.79 10.57
CA GLN A 47 1.70 -1.82 11.09
C GLN A 47 0.78 -2.64 10.16
N ARG A 48 -0.05 -3.49 10.76
CA ARG A 48 -1.13 -4.24 10.11
C ARG A 48 -2.39 -4.06 10.92
N SER A 49 -3.53 -4.00 10.24
CA SER A 49 -4.82 -3.96 10.92
C SER A 49 -5.89 -4.70 10.11
N PRO A 50 -6.64 -5.63 10.73
CA PRO A 50 -7.72 -6.35 10.06
C PRO A 50 -8.80 -5.41 9.56
N LEU A 51 -9.43 -5.77 8.44
CA LEU A 51 -10.60 -5.05 7.93
C LEU A 51 -11.80 -5.44 8.80
N GLN A 52 -12.54 -4.43 9.29
CA GLN A 52 -13.76 -4.65 10.07
C GLN A 52 -14.99 -4.70 9.16
N GLU A 53 -15.39 -3.55 8.63
CA GLU A 53 -16.48 -3.43 7.65
C GLU A 53 -15.90 -3.16 6.27
N ILE A 54 -16.40 -3.87 5.27
CA ILE A 54 -16.00 -3.69 3.87
C ILE A 54 -16.90 -2.61 3.24
N SER A 55 -16.31 -1.72 2.45
CA SER A 55 -17.08 -0.74 1.68
C SER A 55 -17.90 -1.44 0.59
N ASN A 56 -19.22 -1.27 0.63
CA ASN A 56 -20.12 -1.62 -0.48
C ASN A 56 -20.32 -0.43 -1.44
N ARG A 57 -19.69 0.72 -1.15
CA ARG A 57 -19.72 1.94 -1.97
C ARG A 57 -18.34 2.18 -2.55
N GLU A 58 -18.23 3.09 -3.52
CA GLU A 58 -16.93 3.42 -4.09
C GLU A 58 -15.87 3.81 -3.03
N PRO A 59 -14.63 3.32 -3.12
CA PRO A 59 -14.19 2.29 -4.07
C PRO A 59 -14.80 0.93 -3.69
N ALA A 60 -15.53 0.34 -4.64
CA ALA A 60 -15.97 -1.05 -4.51
C ALA A 60 -14.73 -1.97 -4.53
N PRO A 61 -14.83 -3.22 -4.05
CA PRO A 61 -13.71 -4.16 -4.12
C PRO A 61 -13.10 -4.19 -5.53
N ILE A 62 -11.79 -4.03 -5.65
CA ILE A 62 -11.08 -3.89 -6.93
C ILE A 62 -10.61 -5.27 -7.38
N ALA A 63 -10.80 -5.62 -8.65
CA ALA A 63 -10.36 -6.91 -9.17
C ALA A 63 -8.83 -7.06 -9.04
N LEU A 64 -8.35 -8.22 -8.61
CA LEU A 64 -6.92 -8.49 -8.44
C LEU A 64 -6.15 -8.22 -9.74
N GLU A 65 -6.75 -8.51 -10.88
CA GLU A 65 -6.15 -8.31 -12.20
C GLU A 65 -5.77 -6.85 -12.48
N VAL A 66 -6.45 -5.87 -11.86
CA VAL A 66 -6.09 -4.45 -11.95
C VAL A 66 -4.75 -4.19 -11.27
N PHE A 67 -4.48 -4.86 -10.14
CA PHE A 67 -3.19 -4.76 -9.47
C PHE A 67 -2.09 -5.47 -10.26
N LEU A 68 -2.40 -6.64 -10.83
CA LEU A 68 -1.46 -7.40 -11.64
C LEU A 68 -1.07 -6.65 -12.92
N SER A 69 -2.03 -6.06 -13.63
CA SER A 69 -1.78 -5.30 -14.85
C SER A 69 -0.96 -4.03 -14.62
N ARG A 70 -1.05 -3.44 -13.41
CA ARG A 70 -0.23 -2.30 -12.97
C ARG A 70 1.12 -2.70 -12.34
N GLY A 71 1.43 -4.00 -12.29
CA GLY A 71 2.73 -4.50 -11.83
C GLY A 71 2.87 -4.70 -10.31
N TYR A 72 1.78 -4.62 -9.55
CA TYR A 72 1.80 -4.77 -8.08
C TYR A 72 1.88 -6.21 -7.58
N ASP A 73 1.91 -7.21 -8.47
CA ASP A 73 2.09 -8.62 -8.11
C ASP A 73 3.30 -8.85 -7.20
N ARG A 74 4.44 -8.24 -7.55
CA ARG A 74 5.68 -8.35 -6.77
C ARG A 74 5.54 -7.76 -5.37
N LEU A 75 4.86 -6.61 -5.26
CA LEU A 75 4.61 -5.97 -3.97
C LEU A 75 3.73 -6.87 -3.09
N ILE A 76 2.62 -7.38 -3.60
CA ILE A 76 1.71 -8.27 -2.87
C ILE A 76 2.46 -9.51 -2.36
N LYS A 77 3.25 -10.16 -3.23
CA LYS A 77 4.05 -11.33 -2.88
C LYS A 77 5.14 -11.03 -1.85
N LEU A 78 5.84 -9.90 -2.00
CA LEU A 78 6.90 -9.50 -1.07
C LEU A 78 6.34 -9.19 0.31
N LEU A 79 5.22 -8.45 0.38
CA LEU A 79 4.53 -8.17 1.64
C LEU A 79 4.07 -9.44 2.34
N ALA A 80 3.58 -10.43 1.58
CA ALA A 80 3.19 -11.70 2.15
C ALA A 80 4.37 -12.49 2.73
N VAL A 81 5.46 -12.64 1.97
CA VAL A 81 6.66 -13.35 2.44
C VAL A 81 7.27 -12.67 3.66
N THR A 82 7.34 -11.34 3.66
CA THR A 82 7.87 -10.59 4.82
C THR A 82 6.96 -10.70 6.05
N ALA A 83 5.65 -10.80 5.87
CA ALA A 83 4.71 -10.98 6.96
C ALA A 83 4.68 -12.41 7.53
N THR A 84 4.80 -13.43 6.69
CA THR A 84 4.72 -14.84 7.12
C THR A 84 6.07 -15.44 7.46
N GLN A 85 7.16 -14.90 6.89
CA GLN A 85 8.49 -15.51 6.88
C GLN A 85 8.50 -16.94 6.28
N ASP A 86 7.51 -17.26 5.43
CA ASP A 86 7.37 -18.56 4.79
C ASP A 86 7.24 -18.41 3.27
N PRO A 87 8.23 -18.88 2.47
CA PRO A 87 8.18 -18.79 1.02
C PRO A 87 7.06 -19.62 0.38
N LYS A 88 6.46 -20.59 1.09
CA LYS A 88 5.30 -21.35 0.59
C LYS A 88 4.11 -20.46 0.28
N ILE A 89 4.02 -19.28 0.90
CA ILE A 89 2.99 -18.27 0.61
C ILE A 89 3.00 -17.81 -0.85
N LEU A 90 4.07 -18.07 -1.59
CA LEU A 90 4.20 -17.78 -3.02
C LEU A 90 3.61 -18.87 -3.92
N SER A 91 3.07 -19.96 -3.36
CA SER A 91 2.48 -21.04 -4.13
C SER A 91 1.41 -20.51 -5.09
N ILE A 92 1.52 -20.94 -6.35
CA ILE A 92 0.56 -20.65 -7.42
C ILE A 92 -0.48 -21.77 -7.56
N THR A 93 -0.22 -22.94 -6.97
CA THR A 93 -1.10 -24.11 -7.05
C THR A 93 -2.04 -24.22 -5.86
N ASP A 94 -1.79 -23.45 -4.79
CA ASP A 94 -2.62 -23.41 -3.59
C ASP A 94 -3.45 -22.12 -3.54
N PRO A 95 -4.79 -22.19 -3.75
CA PRO A 95 -5.69 -21.04 -3.65
C PRO A 95 -5.74 -20.40 -2.26
N ALA A 96 -5.43 -21.16 -1.19
CA ALA A 96 -5.39 -20.63 0.17
C ALA A 96 -4.23 -19.65 0.32
N CYS A 97 -3.08 -19.94 -0.31
CA CYS A 97 -1.94 -19.02 -0.34
C CYS A 97 -2.31 -17.70 -1.02
N GLU A 98 -3.06 -17.72 -2.13
CA GLU A 98 -3.51 -16.47 -2.77
C GLU A 98 -4.43 -15.66 -1.86
N THR A 99 -5.41 -16.30 -1.25
CA THR A 99 -6.32 -15.64 -0.30
C THR A 99 -5.56 -14.98 0.84
N GLN A 100 -4.58 -15.70 1.41
CA GLN A 100 -3.76 -15.18 2.51
C GLN A 100 -2.84 -14.04 2.07
N ARG A 101 -2.27 -14.07 0.85
CA ARG A 101 -1.51 -12.93 0.29
C ARG A 101 -2.37 -11.67 0.21
N LEU A 102 -3.61 -11.82 -0.24
CA LEU A 102 -4.54 -10.70 -0.37
C LEU A 102 -4.97 -10.15 0.98
N GLU A 103 -5.24 -11.02 1.95
CA GLU A 103 -5.57 -10.59 3.31
C GLU A 103 -4.42 -9.79 3.94
N ILE A 104 -3.18 -10.28 3.85
CA ILE A 104 -1.99 -9.55 4.33
C ILE A 104 -1.87 -8.19 3.63
N PHE A 105 -2.07 -8.16 2.32
CA PHE A 105 -2.02 -6.92 1.54
C PHE A 105 -3.11 -5.93 1.97
N GLU A 106 -4.35 -6.39 2.15
CA GLU A 106 -5.48 -5.60 2.63
C GLU A 106 -5.21 -5.03 4.03
N GLU A 107 -4.65 -5.82 4.94
CA GLU A 107 -4.34 -5.37 6.31
C GLU A 107 -3.25 -4.30 6.37
N TYR A 108 -2.21 -4.44 5.57
CA TYR A 108 -1.18 -3.42 5.41
C TYR A 108 -1.77 -2.16 4.80
N ALA A 109 -2.61 -2.29 3.76
CA ALA A 109 -3.27 -1.15 3.13
C ALA A 109 -4.18 -0.42 4.12
N ASN A 110 -4.92 -1.16 4.93
CA ASN A 110 -5.82 -0.62 5.94
C ASN A 110 -5.05 0.18 7.01
N ALA A 111 -3.92 -0.35 7.48
CA ALA A 111 -3.04 0.37 8.41
C ALA A 111 -2.42 1.63 7.74
N GLY A 112 -1.91 1.50 6.53
CA GLY A 112 -1.34 2.63 5.78
C GLY A 112 -2.34 3.75 5.51
N LEU A 113 -3.59 3.41 5.19
CA LEU A 113 -4.67 4.39 5.03
C LEU A 113 -5.02 5.09 6.36
N ALA A 114 -4.94 4.39 7.49
CA ALA A 114 -5.10 5.02 8.81
C ALA A 114 -3.97 6.02 9.10
N ILE A 115 -2.73 5.66 8.75
CA ILE A 115 -1.57 6.56 8.86
C ILE A 115 -1.79 7.79 7.97
N LEU A 116 -2.12 7.60 6.69
CA LEU A 116 -2.40 8.71 5.77
C LEU A 116 -3.53 9.62 6.25
N LYS A 117 -4.58 9.07 6.86
CA LYS A 117 -5.67 9.85 7.43
C LYS A 117 -5.19 10.81 8.51
N GLU A 118 -4.31 10.36 9.40
CA GLU A 118 -3.72 11.21 10.42
C GLU A 118 -2.73 12.22 9.82
N GLU A 119 -1.90 11.79 8.87
CA GLU A 119 -0.96 12.69 8.18
C GLU A 119 -1.69 13.81 7.42
N PHE A 120 -2.83 13.52 6.81
CA PHE A 120 -3.62 14.49 6.05
C PHE A 120 -4.55 15.33 6.92
N ARG A 121 -4.55 15.15 8.24
CA ARG A 121 -5.43 15.91 9.12
C ARG A 121 -5.13 17.41 9.04
N GLY A 122 -6.11 18.17 8.56
CA GLY A 122 -5.98 19.62 8.36
C GLY A 122 -5.20 20.02 7.10
N ALA A 123 -4.80 19.06 6.25
CA ALA A 123 -4.17 19.34 4.97
C ALA A 123 -5.21 19.80 3.94
N VAL A 124 -4.88 20.86 3.21
CA VAL A 124 -5.68 21.37 2.08
C VAL A 124 -5.24 20.72 0.77
N ASP A 125 -3.94 20.38 0.66
CA ASP A 125 -3.34 19.68 -0.46
C ASP A 125 -2.71 18.35 0.00
N TYR A 126 -3.27 17.23 -0.49
CA TYR A 126 -2.77 15.89 -0.14
C TYR A 126 -1.50 15.52 -0.89
N THR A 127 -1.21 16.14 -2.04
CA THR A 127 0.00 15.87 -2.81
C THR A 127 1.23 16.42 -2.10
N GLU A 128 1.15 17.66 -1.58
CA GLU A 128 2.22 18.23 -0.75
C GLU A 128 2.48 17.38 0.50
N ARG A 129 1.40 16.97 1.18
CA ARG A 129 1.53 16.18 2.40
C ARG A 129 2.08 14.77 2.13
N LEU A 130 1.71 14.16 1.01
CA LEU A 130 2.27 12.87 0.58
C LEU A 130 3.77 12.99 0.27
N MET A 131 4.20 14.11 -0.33
CA MET A 131 5.62 14.36 -0.57
C MET A 131 6.42 14.37 0.73
N LEU A 132 5.89 15.00 1.80
CA LEU A 132 6.53 14.99 3.13
C LEU A 132 6.67 13.58 3.68
N VAL A 133 5.60 12.76 3.58
CA VAL A 133 5.64 11.34 4.01
C VAL A 133 6.73 10.55 3.29
N VAL A 134 6.92 10.80 1.99
CA VAL A 134 7.98 10.16 1.19
C VAL A 134 9.37 10.63 1.61
N LEU A 135 9.56 11.94 1.87
CA LEU A 135 10.83 12.50 2.31
C LEU A 135 11.25 11.98 3.69
N GLU A 136 10.32 11.83 4.63
CA GLU A 136 10.57 11.18 5.92
C GLU A 136 11.06 9.74 5.75
N GLY A 137 10.45 9.00 4.82
CA GLY A 137 10.85 7.63 4.50
C GLY A 137 12.26 7.50 3.95
N ARG A 138 12.77 8.51 3.23
CA ARG A 138 14.14 8.53 2.70
C ARG A 138 15.18 8.76 3.79
N SER A 139 14.90 9.68 4.71
CA SER A 139 15.84 10.06 5.78
C SER A 139 16.17 8.90 6.73
N ALA A 140 15.22 7.96 6.90
CA ALA A 140 15.44 6.74 7.68
C ALA A 140 16.30 5.68 6.97
N ALA A 141 16.45 5.75 5.65
CA ALA A 141 17.21 4.79 4.85
C ALA A 141 18.70 5.18 4.67
N GLU A 142 19.08 6.43 4.99
CA GLU A 142 20.45 6.92 4.86
C GLU A 142 21.38 6.51 6.01
N SER A 143 20.89 5.78 7.02
CA SER A 143 21.74 5.14 8.02
C SER A 143 22.26 3.79 7.52
N PHE A 144 23.02 3.77 6.42
CA PHE A 144 23.89 2.62 6.18
C PHE A 144 25.02 2.69 7.21
N PRO A 145 25.34 1.61 7.94
CA PRO A 145 26.59 1.54 8.69
C PRO A 145 27.72 1.85 7.70
N GLU A 146 28.65 2.74 8.07
CA GLU A 146 29.80 3.11 7.22
C GLU A 146 30.56 1.89 6.67
N ASP A 147 30.45 0.74 7.35
CA ASP A 147 31.04 -0.55 6.98
C ASP A 147 30.48 -1.19 5.68
N PHE A 148 29.35 -0.74 5.14
CA PHE A 148 28.71 -1.35 3.95
C PHE A 148 28.55 -0.40 2.75
N ASP A 149 29.28 0.71 2.72
CA ASP A 149 29.31 1.60 1.56
C ASP A 149 30.28 1.09 0.48
N LEU A 150 29.72 0.37 -0.50
CA LEU A 150 30.47 -0.19 -1.62
C LEU A 150 30.78 0.81 -2.74
N SER A 151 30.27 2.05 -2.66
CA SER A 151 30.56 3.09 -3.66
C SER A 151 32.05 3.44 -3.73
N ARG A 152 32.77 3.22 -2.62
CA ARG A 152 34.22 3.39 -2.49
C ARG A 152 35.04 2.41 -3.35
N PHE A 153 34.42 1.34 -3.85
CA PHE A 153 35.07 0.32 -4.68
C PHE A 153 34.74 0.43 -6.17
N LEU A 154 33.91 1.40 -6.57
CA LEU A 154 33.55 1.66 -7.96
C LEU A 154 34.29 2.91 -8.46
N GLY A 155 35.60 2.78 -8.61
CA GLY A 155 36.47 3.73 -9.32
C GLY A 155 36.55 3.42 -10.82
#